data_AF-A0A511H7B4-F1
#
_entry.id   AF-A0A511H7B4-F1
#
_cell.length_a   1.000
_cell.length_b   1.000
_cell.length_c   1.000
_cell.angle_alpha   90.00
_cell.angle_beta   90.00
_cell.angle_gamma   90.00
#
_symmetry.space_group_name_H-M   'P 1'
#
loop_
_entity.id
_entity.type
_entity.pdbx_description
1 polymer ?
#
loop_
_entity_poly.entity_id
_entity_poly.type
_entity_poly.pdbx_seq_one_letter_code
_entity_poly.pdbx_strand_id
1 'polypeptide(L)'
;MPSSVFLLMALATTPGAASARESAPAQHVSSSQGPSADSSSTQGPASQGTAPAPETVITDLNAYPRAGDSGAVLDLGRAAAEAGAAALRAAALAMGKSATPRGPLADPDTSYARGMEALQAKDAPTAITQLSACVEAAPSRVDCRWELGWAHSLENQWAEAYTQWSEVQKLQPDHPDLKGALAQARGQAMLQAKLSQGPQLINRPPPPANAKVRIRAVGDVMLGTTVPEGHLPPDGAGSVIAGVRPLLEDADLTFINLEGPLCDTGETKKCRSSKNCYAFRSPTEYGQYLKEAGVDLASTANNHSGDFGEECRRATESTLDALGIAWSGAPGTVATVERNGLLIGMVAFHTSPSCNHLNNLTTATGLVRVAAAEHDIVIVSFHGGAEGSKALHVPKGREKFHGEDRGDLRAFSRAVVDAGAHLVIGHGPHVVRGMEFYKGRLIAYSLGNFATYGRFNLRGPQGLGMVLEVELNRDGDFTAGRILPTKQVDRGIAVPDPKGAVIKAVRDLTAADFPETGARISDDGTVQVRGKGPVSMR
;
A
#
# COMPACT_ATOMS: atom_id res chain seq x y z
N MET A 1 -2.12 33.18 -2.16
CA MET A 1 -1.19 32.84 -3.26
C MET A 1 -0.79 31.39 -3.07
N PRO A 2 -0.80 30.50 -4.09
CA PRO A 2 -0.31 29.14 -3.88
C PRO A 2 1.17 29.19 -3.50
N SER A 3 1.55 28.48 -2.43
CA SER A 3 2.94 28.42 -1.95
C SER A 3 3.88 28.00 -3.09
N SER A 4 4.94 28.79 -3.31
CA SER A 4 5.95 28.58 -4.36
C SER A 4 6.70 27.25 -4.24
N VAL A 5 6.61 26.56 -3.09
CA VAL A 5 7.24 25.26 -2.85
C VAL A 5 6.55 24.14 -3.63
N PHE A 6 5.23 24.24 -3.87
CA PHE A 6 4.49 23.26 -4.67
C PHE A 6 4.97 23.19 -6.13
N LEU A 7 5.53 24.29 -6.65
CA LEU A 7 6.06 24.35 -8.00
C LEU A 7 7.46 23.71 -8.11
N LEU A 8 8.25 23.68 -7.02
CA LEU A 8 9.61 23.13 -7.03
C LEU A 8 9.67 21.60 -6.96
N MET A 9 8.66 20.93 -6.39
CA MET A 9 8.55 19.46 -6.51
C MET A 9 7.86 19.02 -7.82
N ALA A 10 7.13 19.91 -8.50
CA ALA A 10 6.46 19.63 -9.77
C ALA A 10 7.28 20.01 -11.03
N LEU A 11 8.30 20.87 -10.91
CA LEU A 11 9.13 21.31 -12.04
C LEU A 11 10.37 20.42 -12.25
N ALA A 12 10.10 19.17 -12.62
CA ALA A 12 11.03 18.38 -13.42
C ALA A 12 10.23 17.71 -14.53
N THR A 13 9.83 18.49 -15.56
CA THR A 13 9.53 18.02 -16.94
C THR A 13 8.97 19.19 -17.75
N THR A 14 9.73 19.63 -18.76
CA THR A 14 9.23 20.47 -19.85
C THR A 14 8.55 19.58 -20.91
N PRO A 15 7.38 19.94 -21.47
CA PRO A 15 6.84 19.25 -22.63
C PRO A 15 7.19 20.03 -23.91
N GLY A 16 8.04 19.42 -24.75
CA GLY A 16 8.17 19.78 -26.16
C GLY A 16 7.02 19.16 -26.95
N ALA A 17 6.28 19.99 -27.68
CA ALA A 17 5.17 19.60 -28.52
C ALA A 17 5.64 18.90 -29.81
N ALA A 18 5.00 17.80 -30.19
CA ALA A 18 4.97 17.32 -31.56
C ALA A 18 3.59 16.72 -31.85
N SER A 19 2.89 17.34 -32.80
CA SER A 19 1.56 16.93 -33.25
C SER A 19 1.66 15.78 -34.25
N ALA A 20 0.75 14.80 -34.16
CA ALA A 20 0.38 13.98 -35.30
C ALA A 20 -1.14 13.74 -35.26
N ARG A 21 -1.80 14.17 -36.34
CA ARG A 21 -3.22 14.01 -36.62
C ARG A 21 -3.52 12.53 -36.91
N GLU A 22 -4.62 12.02 -36.38
CA GLU A 22 -5.31 10.87 -36.95
C GLU A 22 -6.76 11.21 -37.28
N SER A 23 -7.15 10.76 -38.47
CA SER A 23 -8.42 10.87 -39.15
C SER A 23 -9.44 9.85 -38.62
N ALA A 24 -10.66 10.31 -38.33
CA ALA A 24 -11.84 9.48 -38.16
C ALA A 24 -12.37 8.93 -39.51
N PRO A 25 -13.18 7.87 -39.49
CA PRO A 25 -14.65 8.04 -39.57
C PRO A 25 -15.39 7.16 -38.54
N ALA A 26 -16.40 7.68 -37.83
CA ALA A 26 -17.81 7.81 -38.18
C ALA A 26 -18.64 6.50 -38.21
N GLN A 27 -19.43 6.36 -37.14
CA GLN A 27 -20.86 6.01 -37.08
C GLN A 27 -21.35 4.64 -37.55
N HIS A 28 -22.07 3.92 -36.66
CA HIS A 28 -23.51 3.68 -36.83
C HIS A 28 -24.17 3.22 -35.52
N VAL A 29 -25.32 3.84 -35.24
CA VAL A 29 -26.29 3.53 -34.19
C VAL A 29 -27.26 2.48 -34.72
N SER A 30 -27.68 1.53 -33.89
CA SER A 30 -28.96 0.83 -34.05
C SER A 30 -29.47 0.32 -32.70
N SER A 31 -30.55 0.97 -32.25
CA SER A 31 -31.43 0.58 -31.16
C SER A 31 -32.31 -0.62 -31.51
N SER A 32 -32.61 -1.48 -30.53
CA SER A 32 -33.90 -2.20 -30.50
C SER A 32 -34.33 -2.50 -29.07
N GLN A 33 -35.63 -2.38 -28.82
CA GLN A 33 -36.32 -2.40 -27.55
C GLN A 33 -36.88 -3.81 -27.21
N GLY A 34 -36.86 -4.14 -25.92
CA GLY A 34 -37.90 -4.86 -25.14
C GLY A 34 -38.13 -6.37 -25.36
N PRO A 35 -38.90 -7.05 -24.50
CA PRO A 35 -39.65 -6.56 -23.32
C PRO A 35 -39.45 -7.36 -22.00
N SER A 36 -40.10 -6.83 -20.98
CA SER A 36 -40.27 -7.18 -19.55
C SER A 36 -41.12 -8.42 -19.23
N ALA A 37 -40.89 -9.04 -18.06
CA ALA A 37 -41.84 -9.65 -17.09
C ALA A 37 -41.05 -10.32 -15.95
N ASP A 38 -41.56 -10.69 -14.78
CA ASP A 38 -42.47 -10.11 -13.78
C ASP A 38 -42.33 -11.00 -12.53
N SER A 39 -42.50 -10.41 -11.34
CA SER A 39 -42.84 -10.97 -10.01
C SER A 39 -42.37 -12.38 -9.54
N SER A 40 -41.86 -12.49 -8.30
CA SER A 40 -42.67 -12.95 -7.14
C SER A 40 -41.84 -13.27 -5.89
N SER A 41 -42.46 -12.92 -4.76
CA SER A 41 -42.05 -13.04 -3.36
C SER A 41 -42.50 -14.36 -2.73
N THR A 42 -41.77 -14.87 -1.72
CA THR A 42 -42.37 -15.57 -0.56
C THR A 42 -41.47 -15.53 0.67
N GLN A 43 -42.07 -15.19 1.82
CA GLN A 43 -41.50 -15.16 3.17
C GLN A 43 -41.85 -16.44 3.97
N GLY A 44 -40.96 -16.79 4.90
CA GLY A 44 -41.24 -17.26 6.27
C GLY A 44 -41.30 -18.78 6.54
N PRO A 45 -41.25 -19.25 7.82
CA PRO A 45 -41.02 -18.52 9.08
C PRO A 45 -39.99 -19.18 10.06
N ALA A 46 -39.80 -18.51 11.20
CA ALA A 46 -38.94 -18.85 12.34
C ALA A 46 -39.58 -19.84 13.34
N SER A 47 -38.74 -20.45 14.19
CA SER A 47 -39.16 -21.10 15.45
C SER A 47 -38.18 -20.84 16.59
N GLN A 48 -38.70 -20.34 17.72
CA GLN A 48 -38.04 -20.21 19.02
C GLN A 48 -38.12 -21.53 19.81
N GLY A 49 -37.15 -21.75 20.70
CA GLY A 49 -37.19 -22.79 21.73
C GLY A 49 -36.11 -22.59 22.79
N THR A 50 -36.53 -22.16 23.99
CA THR A 50 -35.72 -21.95 25.21
C THR A 50 -35.90 -23.12 26.19
N ALA A 51 -34.83 -23.62 26.82
CA ALA A 51 -34.78 -24.09 28.22
C ALA A 51 -33.34 -24.49 28.65
N PRO A 52 -32.99 -24.47 29.96
CA PRO A 52 -31.62 -24.21 30.47
C PRO A 52 -30.95 -25.37 31.25
N ALA A 53 -29.62 -25.29 31.44
CA ALA A 53 -28.79 -25.75 32.59
C ALA A 53 -27.31 -25.94 32.17
N PRO A 54 -26.30 -26.05 33.07
CA PRO A 54 -26.11 -25.47 34.40
C PRO A 54 -24.79 -24.65 34.49
N GLU A 55 -24.66 -23.87 35.57
CA GLU A 55 -23.44 -23.14 35.93
C GLU A 55 -22.24 -24.08 36.11
N THR A 56 -21.13 -23.77 35.43
CA THR A 56 -19.80 -24.24 35.80
C THR A 56 -18.86 -23.05 35.82
N VAL A 57 -18.31 -22.78 36.99
CA VAL A 57 -17.30 -21.76 37.25
C VAL A 57 -16.02 -22.17 36.49
N ILE A 58 -15.70 -21.44 35.42
CA ILE A 58 -14.37 -21.43 34.80
C ILE A 58 -13.81 -20.03 35.02
N THR A 59 -12.70 -19.98 35.75
CA THR A 59 -11.88 -18.78 35.93
C THR A 59 -11.39 -18.27 34.58
N ASP A 60 -11.79 -17.04 34.25
CA ASP A 60 -11.41 -16.32 33.04
C ASP A 60 -9.90 -16.00 33.06
N LEU A 61 -9.14 -16.70 32.22
CA LEU A 61 -7.78 -16.32 31.81
C LEU A 61 -7.80 -16.03 30.32
N ASN A 62 -8.61 -15.05 29.90
CA ASN A 62 -8.59 -14.49 28.55
C ASN A 62 -8.98 -13.02 28.59
N ALA A 63 -8.00 -12.16 28.91
CA ALA A 63 -8.10 -10.73 28.71
C ALA A 63 -6.87 -10.24 27.92
N TYR A 64 -6.90 -10.46 26.61
CA TYR A 64 -6.26 -9.56 25.65
C TYR A 64 -7.37 -8.80 24.92
N PRO A 65 -7.24 -7.47 24.73
CA PRO A 65 -8.35 -6.65 24.28
C PRO A 65 -8.75 -7.02 22.85
N ARG A 66 -10.04 -7.28 22.65
CA ARG A 66 -10.65 -7.37 21.31
C ARG A 66 -10.46 -6.03 20.61
N ALA A 67 -10.02 -6.08 19.35
CA ALA A 67 -9.97 -4.94 18.44
C ALA A 67 -11.39 -4.42 18.18
N GLY A 68 -11.84 -3.54 19.05
CA GLY A 68 -13.14 -2.87 18.99
C GLY A 68 -13.25 -1.68 19.94
N ASP A 69 -12.19 -1.39 20.70
CA ASP A 69 -12.17 -0.27 21.64
C ASP A 69 -11.23 0.82 21.12
N SER A 70 -11.78 1.70 20.28
CA SER A 70 -11.07 2.84 19.68
C SER A 70 -10.49 3.80 20.74
N GLY A 71 -10.94 3.70 22.00
CA GLY A 71 -10.45 4.50 23.13
C GLY A 71 -9.07 4.07 23.65
N ALA A 72 -8.74 2.78 23.64
CA ALA A 72 -7.50 2.28 24.24
C ALA A 72 -6.25 2.63 23.40
N VAL A 73 -6.38 2.67 22.07
CA VAL A 73 -5.31 3.08 21.15
C VAL A 73 -5.11 4.61 21.18
N LEU A 74 -6.18 5.37 21.43
CA LEU A 74 -6.11 6.82 21.67
C LEU A 74 -5.40 7.13 23.01
N ASP A 75 -5.66 6.35 24.07
CA ASP A 75 -5.03 6.56 25.37
C ASP A 75 -3.56 6.15 25.43
N LEU A 76 -3.16 5.07 24.73
CA LEU A 76 -1.74 4.70 24.59
C LEU A 76 -0.95 5.70 23.74
N GLY A 77 -1.54 6.20 22.65
CA GLY A 77 -0.95 7.27 21.83
C GLY A 77 -0.81 8.59 22.59
N ARG A 78 -1.80 8.90 23.44
CA ARG A 78 -1.77 10.07 24.33
C ARG A 78 -0.75 9.92 25.45
N ALA A 79 -0.67 8.77 26.10
CA ALA A 79 0.32 8.49 27.15
C ALA A 79 1.76 8.52 26.61
N ALA A 80 2.00 8.01 25.39
CA ALA A 80 3.30 8.09 24.73
C ALA A 80 3.67 9.54 24.34
N ALA A 81 2.70 10.33 23.87
CA ALA A 81 2.90 11.75 23.57
C ALA A 81 3.16 12.58 24.84
N GLU A 82 2.45 12.29 25.94
CA GLU A 82 2.63 12.94 27.24
C GLU A 82 3.97 12.54 27.91
N ALA A 83 4.40 11.28 27.79
CA ALA A 83 5.70 10.83 28.26
C ALA A 83 6.87 11.43 27.45
N GLY A 84 6.73 11.55 26.12
CA GLY A 84 7.69 12.25 25.27
C GLY A 84 7.78 13.74 25.59
N ALA A 85 6.65 14.40 25.84
CA ALA A 85 6.60 15.79 26.25
C ALA A 85 7.20 16.01 27.66
N ALA A 86 7.02 15.06 28.59
CA ALA A 86 7.61 15.10 29.93
C ALA A 86 9.14 14.91 29.89
N ALA A 87 9.65 14.01 29.04
CA ALA A 87 11.08 13.82 28.82
C ALA A 87 11.75 15.05 28.19
N LEU A 88 11.08 15.70 27.24
CA LEU A 88 11.51 16.98 26.64
C LEU A 88 11.48 18.12 27.66
N ARG A 89 10.49 18.19 28.55
CA ARG A 89 10.45 19.15 29.66
C ARG A 89 11.56 18.90 30.68
N ALA A 90 11.85 17.64 31.00
CA ALA A 90 12.95 17.28 31.90
C ALA A 90 14.32 17.63 31.29
N ALA A 91 14.51 17.41 29.98
CA ALA A 91 15.69 17.83 29.25
C ALA A 91 15.82 19.36 29.19
N ALA A 92 14.73 20.09 28.97
CA ALA A 92 14.70 21.55 28.99
C ALA A 92 14.98 22.14 30.39
N LEU A 93 14.53 21.47 31.45
CA LEU A 93 14.83 21.82 32.85
C LEU A 93 16.29 21.51 33.22
N ALA A 94 16.87 20.43 32.68
CA ALA A 94 18.28 20.08 32.86
C ALA A 94 19.24 21.01 32.09
N MET A 95 18.79 21.65 31.02
CA MET A 95 19.57 22.64 30.24
C MET A 95 19.41 24.09 30.73
N GLY A 96 18.73 24.30 31.86
CA GLY A 96 18.57 25.62 32.46
C GLY A 96 19.82 26.12 33.17
N LYS A 97 20.75 26.76 32.43
CA LYS A 97 21.51 27.97 32.85
C LYS A 97 22.48 28.44 31.75
N SER A 98 21.94 29.15 30.78
CA SER A 98 22.64 30.23 30.06
C SER A 98 21.59 31.00 29.25
N ALA A 99 20.85 31.89 29.90
CA ALA A 99 20.01 32.85 29.20
C ALA A 99 20.84 34.13 29.03
N THR A 100 21.48 34.27 27.86
CA THR A 100 21.98 35.56 27.37
C THR A 100 20.80 36.50 27.15
N PRO A 101 20.97 37.83 27.29
CA PRO A 101 19.89 38.78 27.09
C PRO A 101 19.36 38.65 25.66
N ARG A 102 18.07 38.31 25.50
CA ARG A 102 17.43 38.28 24.17
C ARG A 102 17.43 39.70 23.62
N GLY A 103 18.10 39.90 22.50
CA GLY A 103 17.96 41.12 21.70
C GLY A 103 16.51 41.32 21.24
N PRO A 104 16.19 42.46 20.60
CA PRO A 104 14.85 42.68 20.04
C PRO A 104 14.49 41.50 19.13
N LEU A 105 13.27 40.96 19.31
CA LEU A 105 12.73 39.90 18.44
C LEU A 105 12.92 40.34 16.99
N ALA A 106 13.50 39.46 16.18
CA ALA A 106 13.67 39.71 14.76
C ALA A 106 12.29 40.03 14.16
N ASP A 107 12.24 41.03 13.27
CA ASP A 107 11.02 41.36 12.54
C ASP A 107 10.49 40.10 11.82
N PRO A 108 9.26 39.64 12.12
CA PRO A 108 8.74 38.39 11.57
C PRO A 108 8.66 38.40 10.04
N ASP A 109 8.48 39.55 9.41
CA ASP A 109 8.45 39.68 7.94
C ASP A 109 9.84 39.45 7.34
N THR A 110 10.88 40.05 7.93
CA THR A 110 12.27 39.82 7.54
C THR A 110 12.67 38.36 7.72
N SER A 111 12.31 37.75 8.85
CA SER A 111 12.57 36.34 9.14
C SER A 111 11.85 35.42 8.15
N TYR A 112 10.58 35.69 7.84
CA TYR A 112 9.84 34.93 6.84
C TYR A 112 10.49 35.02 5.45
N ALA A 113 10.82 36.25 5.00
CA ALA A 113 11.42 36.46 3.68
C ALA A 113 12.75 35.70 3.51
N ARG A 114 13.63 35.75 4.52
CA ARG A 114 14.90 34.99 4.53
C ARG A 114 14.66 33.48 4.58
N GLY A 115 13.65 33.03 5.32
CA GLY A 115 13.24 31.64 5.34
C GLY A 115 12.81 31.13 3.97
N MET A 116 12.01 31.91 3.26
CA MET A 116 11.57 31.58 1.90
C MET A 116 12.72 31.60 0.89
N GLU A 117 13.67 32.55 1.00
CA GLU A 117 14.88 32.59 0.18
C GLU A 117 15.74 31.33 0.39
N ALA A 118 15.91 30.91 1.65
CA ALA A 118 16.62 29.69 1.99
C ALA A 118 15.93 28.43 1.44
N LEU A 119 14.60 28.33 1.53
CA LEU A 119 13.83 27.23 0.90
C LEU A 119 14.02 27.20 -0.62
N GLN A 120 13.99 28.35 -1.28
CA GLN A 120 14.25 28.46 -2.73
C GLN A 120 15.68 28.03 -3.09
N ALA A 121 16.65 28.35 -2.23
CA ALA A 121 18.05 27.94 -2.37
C ALA A 121 18.30 26.47 -1.96
N LYS A 122 17.27 25.75 -1.49
CA LYS A 122 17.36 24.38 -0.96
C LYS A 122 18.27 24.27 0.27
N ASP A 123 18.37 25.34 1.05
CA ASP A 123 19.06 25.40 2.33
C ASP A 123 18.04 25.25 3.47
N ALA A 124 17.62 24.01 3.71
CA ALA A 124 16.63 23.69 4.74
C ALA A 124 17.09 24.05 6.17
N PRO A 125 18.36 23.85 6.58
CA PRO A 125 18.84 24.29 7.89
C PRO A 125 18.70 25.80 8.13
N THR A 126 19.06 26.64 7.14
CA THR A 126 18.86 28.09 7.25
C THR A 126 17.38 28.44 7.25
N ALA A 127 16.56 27.77 6.41
CA ALA A 127 15.12 27.96 6.40
C ALA A 127 14.48 27.66 7.76
N ILE A 128 14.83 26.53 8.39
CA ILE A 128 14.36 26.16 9.74
C ILE A 128 14.72 27.26 10.74
N THR A 129 15.96 27.77 10.70
CA THR A 129 16.41 28.83 11.61
C THR A 129 15.59 30.11 11.44
N GLN A 130 15.42 30.59 10.21
CA GLN A 130 14.71 31.84 9.93
C GLN A 130 13.20 31.73 10.17
N LEU A 131 12.59 30.62 9.77
CA LEU A 131 11.14 30.39 9.96
C LEU A 131 10.81 30.11 11.43
N SER A 132 11.72 29.49 12.20
CA SER A 132 11.58 29.39 13.67
C SER A 132 11.58 30.76 14.31
N ALA A 133 12.50 31.66 13.92
CA ALA A 133 12.51 33.04 14.40
C ALA A 133 11.20 33.79 14.05
N CYS A 134 10.62 33.54 12.86
CA CYS A 134 9.31 34.09 12.53
C CYS A 134 8.21 33.56 13.46
N VAL A 135 8.15 32.25 13.71
CA VAL A 135 7.15 31.64 14.59
C VAL A 135 7.32 32.13 16.04
N GLU A 136 8.54 32.33 16.51
CA GLU A 136 8.82 32.90 17.83
C GLU A 136 8.34 34.35 17.95
N ALA A 137 8.58 35.17 16.92
CA ALA A 137 8.15 36.57 16.89
C ALA A 137 6.63 36.74 16.67
N ALA A 138 5.99 35.82 15.93
CA ALA A 138 4.57 35.84 15.62
C ALA A 138 3.93 34.43 15.66
N PRO A 139 3.60 33.88 16.85
CA PRO A 139 3.13 32.50 16.99
C PRO A 139 1.80 32.17 16.32
N SER A 140 0.94 33.15 16.02
CA SER A 140 -0.33 32.95 15.33
C SER A 140 -0.22 33.06 13.80
N ARG A 141 0.98 33.33 13.28
CA ARG A 141 1.22 33.53 11.85
C ARG A 141 1.30 32.18 11.12
N VAL A 142 0.26 31.89 10.34
CA VAL A 142 0.04 30.58 9.70
C VAL A 142 1.08 30.25 8.63
N ASP A 143 1.44 31.21 7.78
CA ASP A 143 2.44 31.02 6.71
C ASP A 143 3.83 30.68 7.27
N CYS A 144 4.25 31.28 8.38
CA CYS A 144 5.51 30.91 9.03
C CYS A 144 5.51 29.47 9.55
N ARG A 145 4.40 29.02 10.16
CA ARG A 145 4.26 27.63 10.62
C ARG A 145 4.17 26.64 9.47
N TRP A 146 3.40 26.98 8.45
CA TRP A 146 3.20 26.15 7.27
C TRP A 146 4.54 25.85 6.58
N GLU A 147 5.32 26.89 6.30
CA GLU A 147 6.61 26.78 5.63
C GLU A 147 7.68 26.17 6.55
N LEU A 148 7.64 26.43 7.87
CA LEU A 148 8.53 25.76 8.83
C LEU A 148 8.30 24.25 8.87
N GLY A 149 7.04 23.80 8.78
CA GLY A 149 6.74 22.38 8.68
C GLY A 149 7.34 21.73 7.44
N TRP A 150 7.32 22.42 6.29
CA TRP A 150 8.01 21.96 5.08
C TRP A 150 9.53 21.93 5.26
N ALA A 151 10.12 22.97 5.84
CA ALA A 151 11.56 23.03 6.11
C ALA A 151 12.02 21.84 6.97
N HIS A 152 11.27 21.52 8.04
CA HIS A 152 11.52 20.33 8.85
C HIS A 152 11.40 19.02 8.05
N SER A 153 10.37 18.89 7.20
CA SER A 153 10.18 17.67 6.40
C SER A 153 11.34 17.38 5.44
N LEU A 154 11.99 18.42 4.90
CA LEU A 154 13.18 18.27 4.03
C LEU A 154 14.38 17.67 4.76
N GLU A 155 14.50 17.95 6.06
CA GLU A 155 15.53 17.39 6.94
C GLU A 155 15.10 16.06 7.61
N ASN A 156 13.99 15.45 7.15
CA ASN A 156 13.35 14.30 7.79
C ASN A 156 13.00 14.54 9.28
N GLN A 157 12.70 15.77 9.68
CA GLN A 157 12.24 16.11 11.04
C GLN A 157 10.71 16.05 11.10
N TRP A 158 10.15 14.85 10.95
CA TRP A 158 8.71 14.68 10.72
C TRP A 158 7.86 14.92 11.97
N ALA A 159 8.39 14.70 13.17
CA ALA A 159 7.69 15.01 14.42
C ALA A 159 7.55 16.54 14.62
N GLU A 160 8.58 17.28 14.24
CA GLU A 160 8.61 18.74 14.24
C GLU A 160 7.67 19.30 13.16
N ALA A 161 7.69 18.72 11.95
CA ALA A 161 6.75 19.08 10.88
C ALA A 161 5.28 18.86 11.32
N TYR A 162 5.00 17.69 11.91
CA TYR A 162 3.68 17.38 12.46
C TYR A 162 3.25 18.39 13.53
N THR A 163 4.18 18.81 14.39
CA THR A 163 3.92 19.82 15.42
C THR A 163 3.51 21.15 14.80
N GLN A 164 4.26 21.64 13.79
CA GLN A 164 3.93 22.92 13.14
C GLN A 164 2.59 22.87 12.42
N TRP A 165 2.32 21.82 11.66
CA TRP A 165 1.05 21.67 10.95
C TRP A 165 -0.14 21.42 11.90
N SER A 166 0.08 20.80 13.06
CA SER A 166 -0.96 20.68 14.09
C SER A 166 -1.34 22.06 14.66
N GLU A 167 -0.39 22.98 14.78
CA GLU A 167 -0.70 24.37 15.14
C GLU A 167 -1.41 25.11 13.99
N VAL A 168 -1.03 24.87 12.72
CA VAL A 168 -1.79 25.38 11.56
C VAL A 168 -3.24 24.90 11.60
N GLN A 169 -3.50 23.64 11.96
CA GLN A 169 -4.86 23.11 12.11
C GLN A 169 -5.70 23.87 13.13
N LYS A 170 -5.10 24.30 14.24
CA LYS A 170 -5.81 25.08 15.27
C LYS A 170 -6.11 26.50 14.81
N LEU A 171 -5.20 27.10 14.04
CA LEU A 171 -5.30 28.50 13.58
C LEU A 171 -6.15 28.65 12.31
N GLN A 172 -6.05 27.69 11.39
CA GLN A 172 -6.71 27.68 10.09
C GLN A 172 -7.04 26.23 9.67
N PRO A 173 -8.13 25.63 10.19
CA PRO A 173 -8.50 24.24 9.90
C PRO A 173 -8.69 23.95 8.40
N ASP A 174 -9.16 24.94 7.63
CA ASP A 174 -9.43 24.85 6.20
C ASP A 174 -8.21 25.20 5.33
N HIS A 175 -6.99 25.23 5.91
CA HIS A 175 -5.78 25.48 5.15
C HIS A 175 -5.62 24.44 4.03
N PRO A 176 -5.38 24.86 2.77
CA PRO A 176 -5.20 23.94 1.66
C PRO A 176 -4.12 22.90 1.95
N ASP A 177 -4.36 21.65 1.54
CA ASP A 177 -3.43 20.52 1.66
C ASP A 177 -3.04 20.10 3.09
N LEU A 178 -3.54 20.78 4.12
CA LEU A 178 -3.20 20.51 5.51
C LEU A 178 -3.51 19.08 5.94
N LYS A 179 -4.67 18.55 5.55
CA LYS A 179 -5.07 17.17 5.88
C LYS A 179 -4.05 16.14 5.37
N GLY A 180 -3.55 16.32 4.14
CA GLY A 180 -2.54 15.45 3.54
C GLY A 180 -1.18 15.61 4.20
N ALA A 181 -0.77 16.86 4.46
CA ALA A 181 0.50 17.16 5.15
C ALA A 181 0.55 16.54 6.55
N LEU A 182 -0.51 16.72 7.35
CA LEU A 182 -0.63 16.11 8.69
C LEU A 182 -0.56 14.59 8.64
N ALA A 183 -1.27 13.96 7.70
CA ALA A 183 -1.27 12.52 7.55
C ALA A 183 0.12 11.97 7.21
N GLN A 184 0.79 12.61 6.24
CA GLN A 184 2.14 12.24 5.86
C GLN A 184 3.12 12.42 7.03
N ALA A 185 3.10 13.57 7.71
CA ALA A 185 3.99 13.81 8.85
C ALA A 185 3.73 12.84 10.00
N ARG A 186 2.47 12.55 10.32
CA ARG A 186 2.13 11.55 11.34
C ARG A 186 2.69 10.18 10.97
N GLY A 187 2.44 9.70 9.76
CA GLY A 187 2.93 8.39 9.31
C GLY A 187 4.46 8.31 9.32
N GLN A 188 5.13 9.33 8.80
CA GLN A 188 6.60 9.37 8.78
C GLN A 188 7.20 9.47 10.18
N ALA A 189 6.60 10.27 11.07
CA ALA A 189 7.03 10.34 12.48
C ALA A 189 6.83 8.98 13.19
N MET A 190 5.72 8.29 12.94
CA MET A 190 5.49 6.93 13.47
C MET A 190 6.51 5.93 12.94
N LEU A 191 6.82 5.97 11.64
CA LEU A 191 7.88 5.16 11.04
C LEU A 191 9.22 5.44 11.72
N GLN A 192 9.62 6.70 11.85
CA GLN A 192 10.87 7.08 12.51
C GLN A 192 10.93 6.61 13.96
N ALA A 193 9.86 6.83 14.74
CA ALA A 193 9.79 6.35 16.11
C ALA A 193 9.95 4.83 16.19
N LYS A 194 9.29 4.07 15.30
CA LYS A 194 9.42 2.61 15.22
C LYS A 194 10.85 2.19 14.87
N LEU A 195 11.48 2.86 13.92
CA LEU A 195 12.88 2.57 13.54
C LEU A 195 13.87 2.91 14.66
N SER A 196 13.63 3.98 15.42
CA SER A 196 14.47 4.41 16.54
C SER A 196 14.33 3.52 17.78
N GLN A 197 13.13 3.00 18.05
CA GLN A 197 12.90 2.03 19.13
C GLN A 197 13.58 0.69 18.84
N GLY A 198 13.80 0.38 17.56
CA GLY A 198 14.35 -0.89 17.13
C GLY A 198 13.35 -2.05 17.31
N PRO A 199 13.75 -3.26 16.91
CA PRO A 199 12.88 -4.42 17.00
C PRO A 199 12.59 -4.80 18.46
N GLN A 200 11.32 -4.98 18.79
CA GLN A 200 10.93 -5.50 20.10
C GLN A 200 10.91 -7.03 20.03
N LEU A 201 11.64 -7.69 20.93
CA LEU A 201 11.58 -9.14 21.03
C LEU A 201 10.19 -9.53 21.56
N ILE A 202 9.42 -10.26 20.75
CA ILE A 202 8.16 -10.81 21.23
C ILE A 202 8.46 -12.03 22.08
N ASN A 203 8.11 -11.93 23.37
CA ASN A 203 8.14 -13.08 24.26
C ASN A 203 6.89 -13.94 24.01
N ARG A 204 6.87 -14.66 22.88
CA ARG A 204 5.85 -15.68 22.57
C ARG A 204 6.48 -17.07 22.53
N PRO A 205 5.71 -18.13 22.84
CA PRO A 205 6.13 -19.49 22.56
C PRO A 205 6.49 -19.65 21.08
N PRO A 206 7.49 -20.48 20.74
CA PRO A 206 7.77 -20.78 19.34
C PRO A 206 6.54 -21.43 18.68
N PRO A 207 6.32 -21.22 17.37
CA PRO A 207 5.23 -21.86 16.65
C PRO A 207 5.34 -23.39 16.73
N PRO A 208 4.25 -24.16 16.50
CA PRO A 208 4.30 -25.62 16.45
C PRO A 208 5.37 -26.16 15.48
N ALA A 209 5.98 -27.31 15.79
CA ALA A 209 7.05 -27.88 14.96
C ALA A 209 6.61 -28.20 13.52
N ASN A 210 5.35 -28.58 13.35
CA ASN A 210 4.72 -28.88 12.06
C ASN A 210 3.93 -27.68 11.49
N ALA A 211 4.04 -26.49 12.08
CA ALA A 211 3.33 -25.33 11.59
C ALA A 211 3.79 -24.99 10.17
N LYS A 212 2.82 -24.68 9.32
CA LYS A 212 3.00 -24.26 7.94
C LYS A 212 1.82 -23.39 7.53
N VAL A 213 2.03 -22.58 6.51
CA VAL A 213 0.99 -21.73 5.94
C VAL A 213 1.00 -21.84 4.42
N ARG A 214 -0.17 -22.12 3.84
CA ARG A 214 -0.45 -22.05 2.41
C ARG A 214 -1.07 -20.70 2.08
N ILE A 215 -0.29 -19.88 1.39
CA ILE A 215 -0.63 -18.51 1.01
C ILE A 215 -1.09 -18.53 -0.45
N ARG A 216 -2.21 -17.87 -0.75
CA ARG A 216 -2.64 -17.56 -2.12
C ARG A 216 -2.60 -16.06 -2.34
N ALA A 217 -1.74 -15.62 -3.23
CA ALA A 217 -1.55 -14.22 -3.56
C ALA A 217 -2.04 -13.93 -4.98
N VAL A 218 -2.71 -12.79 -5.16
CA VAL A 218 -3.13 -12.31 -6.47
C VAL A 218 -2.54 -10.94 -6.79
N GLY A 219 -2.59 -10.60 -8.08
CA GLY A 219 -2.16 -9.30 -8.57
C GLY A 219 -3.16 -8.18 -8.31
N ASP A 220 -3.22 -7.23 -9.24
CA ASP A 220 -3.92 -5.96 -9.04
C ASP A 220 -5.45 -6.17 -9.03
N VAL A 221 -6.11 -5.63 -8.00
CA VAL A 221 -7.57 -5.71 -7.79
C VAL A 221 -8.20 -4.32 -7.75
N MET A 222 -9.11 -4.07 -8.68
CA MET A 222 -10.02 -2.94 -8.74
C MET A 222 -11.36 -3.44 -9.32
N LEU A 223 -12.34 -3.70 -8.46
CA LEU A 223 -13.60 -4.36 -8.85
C LEU A 223 -14.56 -3.46 -9.64
N GLY A 224 -14.23 -2.18 -9.80
CA GLY A 224 -14.99 -1.18 -10.54
C GLY A 224 -14.73 0.20 -9.97
N THR A 225 -15.00 1.24 -10.75
CA THR A 225 -14.82 2.62 -10.30
C THR A 225 -16.03 3.48 -10.64
N THR A 226 -16.39 4.37 -9.71
CA THR A 226 -17.39 5.43 -9.90
C THR A 226 -16.83 6.59 -10.72
N VAL A 227 -15.51 6.67 -10.91
CA VAL A 227 -14.84 7.77 -11.62
C VAL A 227 -13.89 7.24 -12.71
N PRO A 228 -13.99 7.75 -13.94
CA PRO A 228 -15.19 8.41 -14.48
C PRO A 228 -16.41 7.45 -14.37
N GLU A 229 -17.62 7.99 -14.52
CA GLU A 229 -18.86 7.18 -14.45
C GLU A 229 -18.90 6.07 -15.52
N GLY A 230 -19.72 5.03 -15.30
CA GLY A 230 -19.95 3.95 -16.27
C GLY A 230 -18.96 2.78 -16.21
N HIS A 231 -18.16 2.71 -15.15
CA HIS A 231 -17.14 1.68 -14.94
C HIS A 231 -17.40 0.82 -13.69
N LEU A 232 -18.64 0.78 -13.21
CA LEU A 232 -19.11 -0.22 -12.27
C LEU A 232 -19.68 -1.43 -13.04
N PRO A 233 -19.47 -2.67 -12.55
CA PRO A 233 -20.13 -3.84 -13.11
C PRO A 233 -21.65 -3.77 -12.88
N PRO A 234 -22.47 -4.01 -13.91
CA PRO A 234 -23.93 -3.88 -13.81
C PRO A 234 -24.56 -4.86 -12.81
N ASP A 235 -23.96 -6.05 -12.66
CA ASP A 235 -24.41 -7.10 -11.75
C ASP A 235 -23.73 -7.02 -10.36
N GLY A 236 -23.10 -5.88 -10.05
CA GLY A 236 -22.32 -5.67 -8.81
C GLY A 236 -20.93 -6.31 -8.84
N ALA A 237 -20.07 -5.93 -7.90
CA ALA A 237 -18.65 -6.32 -7.89
C ALA A 237 -18.41 -7.82 -7.68
N GLY A 238 -19.32 -8.53 -7.02
CA GLY A 238 -19.23 -9.99 -6.87
C GLY A 238 -19.13 -10.73 -8.20
N SER A 239 -19.79 -10.22 -9.25
CA SER A 239 -19.75 -10.80 -10.61
C SER A 239 -18.34 -10.84 -11.21
N VAL A 240 -17.47 -9.91 -10.82
CA VAL A 240 -16.12 -9.75 -11.38
C VAL A 240 -15.18 -10.88 -10.92
N ILE A 241 -15.40 -11.42 -9.72
CA ILE A 241 -14.54 -12.43 -9.09
C ILE A 241 -15.23 -13.78 -8.85
N ALA A 242 -16.53 -13.91 -9.18
CA ALA A 242 -17.30 -15.11 -8.93
C ALA A 242 -16.64 -16.39 -9.49
N GLY A 243 -16.11 -16.33 -10.72
CA GLY A 243 -15.49 -17.48 -11.38
C GLY A 243 -14.15 -17.94 -10.77
N VAL A 244 -13.47 -17.06 -10.04
CA VAL A 244 -12.17 -17.34 -9.40
C VAL A 244 -12.27 -17.48 -7.89
N ARG A 245 -13.43 -17.23 -7.28
CA ARG A 245 -13.65 -17.35 -5.83
C ARG A 245 -13.17 -18.70 -5.24
N PRO A 246 -13.44 -19.86 -5.87
CA PRO A 246 -12.91 -21.14 -5.37
C PRO A 246 -11.38 -21.25 -5.38
N LEU A 247 -10.70 -20.49 -6.25
CA LEU A 247 -9.23 -20.41 -6.26
C LEU A 247 -8.70 -19.55 -5.10
N LEU A 248 -9.53 -18.74 -4.44
CA LEU A 248 -9.11 -17.89 -3.33
C LEU A 248 -9.43 -18.54 -1.99
N GLU A 249 -10.64 -19.10 -1.84
CA GLU A 249 -11.13 -19.67 -0.57
C GLU A 249 -10.33 -20.89 -0.07
N ASP A 250 -9.68 -21.65 -0.96
CA ASP A 250 -8.88 -22.84 -0.60
C ASP A 250 -7.42 -22.47 -0.22
N ALA A 251 -7.25 -21.64 0.80
CA ALA A 251 -5.95 -21.24 1.36
C ALA A 251 -6.02 -21.11 2.89
N ASP A 252 -4.86 -21.13 3.55
CA ASP A 252 -4.78 -20.69 4.96
C ASP A 252 -4.79 -19.16 5.06
N LEU A 253 -4.28 -18.50 4.01
CA LEU A 253 -4.12 -17.06 3.92
C LEU A 253 -4.27 -16.57 2.48
N THR A 254 -5.20 -15.65 2.23
CA THR A 254 -5.35 -14.99 0.93
C THR A 254 -4.90 -13.53 0.97
N PHE A 255 -4.03 -13.17 0.03
CA PHE A 255 -3.47 -11.83 -0.12
C PHE A 255 -3.88 -11.20 -1.46
N ILE A 256 -4.20 -9.89 -1.44
CA ILE A 256 -4.44 -9.08 -2.64
C ILE A 256 -3.61 -7.79 -2.67
N ASN A 257 -3.33 -7.26 -3.87
CA ASN A 257 -3.03 -5.83 -4.04
C ASN A 257 -4.32 -5.06 -4.35
N LEU A 258 -4.80 -4.26 -3.40
CA LEU A 258 -6.01 -3.45 -3.55
C LEU A 258 -5.65 -2.14 -4.25
N GLU A 259 -5.65 -2.19 -5.58
CA GLU A 259 -5.36 -1.06 -6.46
C GLU A 259 -6.47 0.00 -6.40
N GLY A 260 -7.73 -0.43 -6.37
CA GLY A 260 -8.87 0.47 -6.31
C GLY A 260 -9.20 0.88 -4.87
N PRO A 261 -8.97 2.13 -4.44
CA PRO A 261 -9.34 2.54 -3.09
C PRO A 261 -10.86 2.47 -2.90
N LEU A 262 -11.28 2.12 -1.68
CA LEU A 262 -12.67 1.92 -1.25
C LEU A 262 -13.14 3.18 -0.51
N CYS A 263 -13.95 4.01 -1.17
CA CYS A 263 -14.51 5.20 -0.55
C CYS A 263 -15.72 5.73 -1.34
N ASP A 264 -16.65 6.36 -0.62
CA ASP A 264 -17.88 6.91 -1.21
C ASP A 264 -17.81 8.44 -1.38
N THR A 265 -16.75 9.06 -0.86
CA THR A 265 -16.52 10.51 -0.84
C THR A 265 -15.08 10.85 -1.26
N GLY A 266 -14.67 12.11 -1.10
CA GLY A 266 -13.35 12.60 -1.46
C GLY A 266 -13.27 13.30 -2.81
N GLU A 267 -12.22 14.10 -2.97
CA GLU A 267 -11.96 14.90 -4.17
C GLU A 267 -10.66 14.45 -4.84
N THR A 268 -10.66 14.39 -6.17
CA THR A 268 -9.46 14.05 -6.93
C THR A 268 -8.82 15.29 -7.56
N LYS A 269 -7.52 15.47 -7.32
CA LYS A 269 -6.68 16.45 -8.05
C LYS A 269 -6.00 15.83 -9.28
N LYS A 270 -6.11 14.51 -9.46
CA LYS A 270 -5.44 13.74 -10.52
C LYS A 270 -6.05 14.02 -11.90
N CYS A 271 -7.33 14.40 -11.94
CA CYS A 271 -8.07 14.53 -13.18
C CYS A 271 -8.33 15.99 -13.54
N ARG A 272 -7.65 16.48 -14.58
CA ARG A 272 -7.92 17.80 -15.19
C ARG A 272 -9.09 17.76 -16.20
N SER A 273 -9.42 16.57 -16.72
CA SER A 273 -10.58 16.33 -17.59
C SER A 273 -10.98 14.84 -17.53
N SER A 274 -12.22 14.52 -17.90
CA SER A 274 -12.71 13.13 -17.91
C SER A 274 -12.05 12.24 -18.96
N LYS A 275 -11.56 12.80 -20.08
CA LYS A 275 -11.05 12.02 -21.23
C LYS A 275 -9.80 11.19 -20.93
N ASN A 276 -8.97 11.62 -19.97
CA ASN A 276 -7.73 10.94 -19.57
C ASN A 276 -7.63 10.79 -18.04
N CYS A 277 -8.76 10.61 -17.35
CA CYS A 277 -8.81 10.46 -15.91
C CYS A 277 -8.56 9.00 -15.49
N TYR A 278 -7.41 8.72 -14.91
CA TYR A 278 -7.09 7.42 -14.28
C TYR A 278 -7.10 7.56 -12.76
N ALA A 279 -8.19 8.14 -12.22
CA ALA A 279 -8.49 8.10 -10.81
C ALA A 279 -9.49 6.98 -10.54
N PHE A 280 -9.28 6.18 -9.51
CA PHE A 280 -10.18 5.09 -9.14
C PHE A 280 -10.85 5.37 -7.80
N ARG A 281 -12.16 5.13 -7.75
CA ARG A 281 -12.98 5.20 -6.54
C ARG A 281 -14.01 4.08 -6.57
N SER A 282 -13.69 3.00 -5.88
CA SER A 282 -14.58 1.86 -5.69
C SER A 282 -15.53 2.15 -4.51
N PRO A 283 -16.83 1.81 -4.60
CA PRO A 283 -17.74 1.89 -3.45
C PRO A 283 -17.23 1.09 -2.26
N THR A 284 -17.45 1.57 -1.03
CA THR A 284 -16.98 0.86 0.18
C THR A 284 -17.61 -0.53 0.32
N GLU A 285 -18.87 -0.68 -0.09
CA GLU A 285 -19.59 -1.96 -0.14
C GLU A 285 -18.86 -3.05 -0.95
N TYR A 286 -17.97 -2.68 -1.88
CA TYR A 286 -17.21 -3.67 -2.66
C TYR A 286 -16.21 -4.45 -1.81
N GLY A 287 -15.83 -3.92 -0.64
CA GLY A 287 -15.00 -4.65 0.33
C GLY A 287 -15.65 -5.95 0.79
N GLN A 288 -16.99 -6.01 0.87
CA GLN A 288 -17.72 -7.22 1.28
C GLN A 288 -17.44 -8.40 0.34
N TYR A 289 -17.34 -8.15 -0.98
CA TYR A 289 -17.02 -9.22 -1.94
C TYR A 289 -15.58 -9.74 -1.80
N LEU A 290 -14.65 -8.89 -1.37
CA LEU A 290 -13.28 -9.32 -1.04
C LEU A 290 -13.31 -10.23 0.19
N LYS A 291 -14.07 -9.86 1.22
CA LYS A 291 -14.22 -10.69 2.42
C LYS A 291 -14.87 -12.03 2.12
N GLU A 292 -15.94 -12.04 1.33
CA GLU A 292 -16.63 -13.26 0.89
C GLU A 292 -15.76 -14.16 0.03
N ALA A 293 -14.79 -13.60 -0.69
CA ALA A 293 -13.79 -14.36 -1.45
C ALA A 293 -12.64 -14.91 -0.58
N GLY A 294 -12.70 -14.71 0.74
CA GLY A 294 -11.71 -15.23 1.69
C GLY A 294 -10.45 -14.38 1.80
N VAL A 295 -10.47 -13.10 1.40
CA VAL A 295 -9.31 -12.21 1.54
C VAL A 295 -9.01 -11.96 3.02
N ASP A 296 -7.75 -12.15 3.41
CA ASP A 296 -7.25 -11.94 4.77
C ASP A 296 -6.29 -10.75 4.86
N LEU A 297 -5.52 -10.51 3.80
CA LEU A 297 -4.50 -9.46 3.72
C LEU A 297 -4.66 -8.62 2.45
N ALA A 298 -4.51 -7.30 2.61
CA ALA A 298 -4.51 -6.36 1.50
C ALA A 298 -3.29 -5.43 1.55
N SER A 299 -2.54 -5.36 0.45
CA SER A 299 -1.68 -4.20 0.17
C SER A 299 -2.57 -3.03 -0.25
N THR A 300 -2.44 -1.90 0.45
CA THR A 300 -2.98 -0.60 0.05
C THR A 300 -1.86 0.34 -0.40
N ALA A 301 -0.64 -0.13 -0.60
CA ALA A 301 0.48 0.66 -1.11
C ALA A 301 0.55 0.59 -2.64
N ASN A 302 0.01 1.57 -3.32
CA ASN A 302 0.10 1.72 -4.77
C ASN A 302 -0.07 3.18 -5.20
N ASN A 303 0.06 3.42 -6.50
CA ASN A 303 -0.08 4.74 -7.13
C ASN A 303 -1.53 5.27 -7.13
N HIS A 304 -2.52 4.45 -6.79
CA HIS A 304 -3.93 4.81 -6.74
C HIS A 304 -4.46 5.05 -5.32
N SER A 305 -3.70 4.68 -4.29
CA SER A 305 -4.07 4.82 -2.86
C SER A 305 -4.37 6.24 -2.40
N GLY A 306 -3.98 7.24 -3.19
CA GLY A 306 -4.19 8.66 -2.91
C GLY A 306 -5.08 9.38 -3.94
N ASP A 307 -5.76 8.64 -4.83
CA ASP A 307 -6.50 9.23 -5.96
C ASP A 307 -7.57 10.24 -5.54
N PHE A 308 -8.18 10.01 -4.36
CA PHE A 308 -9.21 10.87 -3.74
C PHE A 308 -8.74 11.44 -2.39
N GLY A 309 -7.43 11.56 -2.23
CA GLY A 309 -6.80 12.13 -1.04
C GLY A 309 -6.92 11.27 0.22
N GLU A 310 -6.55 11.87 1.35
CA GLU A 310 -6.43 11.16 2.63
C GLU A 310 -7.76 10.66 3.18
N GLU A 311 -8.88 11.34 2.88
CA GLU A 311 -10.21 10.90 3.31
C GLU A 311 -10.56 9.54 2.72
N CYS A 312 -10.34 9.37 1.41
CA CYS A 312 -10.58 8.10 0.73
C CYS A 312 -9.64 6.99 1.21
N ARG A 313 -8.38 7.33 1.49
CA ARG A 313 -7.41 6.39 2.06
C ARG A 313 -7.87 5.87 3.42
N ARG A 314 -8.27 6.75 4.34
CA ARG A 314 -8.81 6.35 5.65
C ARG A 314 -10.10 5.55 5.54
N ALA A 315 -10.97 5.90 4.59
CA ALA A 315 -12.19 5.13 4.34
C ALA A 315 -11.86 3.71 3.86
N THR A 316 -10.83 3.55 3.02
CA THR A 316 -10.35 2.24 2.58
C THR A 316 -9.86 1.42 3.78
N GLU A 317 -8.96 1.99 4.57
CA GLU A 317 -8.39 1.38 5.77
C GLU A 317 -9.48 0.96 6.77
N SER A 318 -10.42 1.87 7.07
CA SER A 318 -11.52 1.61 8.00
C SER A 318 -12.49 0.54 7.48
N THR A 319 -12.71 0.48 6.16
CA THR A 319 -13.52 -0.57 5.54
C THR A 319 -12.86 -1.94 5.69
N LEU A 320 -11.55 -2.02 5.47
CA LEU A 320 -10.79 -3.26 5.64
C LEU A 320 -10.77 -3.71 7.11
N ASP A 321 -10.56 -2.78 8.05
CA ASP A 321 -10.64 -3.06 9.49
C ASP A 321 -12.02 -3.61 9.90
N ALA A 322 -13.10 -2.98 9.43
CA ALA A 322 -14.47 -3.42 9.72
C ALA A 322 -14.79 -4.83 9.18
N LEU A 323 -14.11 -5.24 8.10
CA LEU A 323 -14.26 -6.56 7.49
C LEU A 323 -13.27 -7.60 8.07
N GLY A 324 -12.38 -7.18 8.98
CA GLY A 324 -11.32 -8.03 9.50
C GLY A 324 -10.33 -8.47 8.42
N ILE A 325 -10.04 -7.60 7.46
CA ILE A 325 -8.99 -7.76 6.46
C ILE A 325 -7.80 -6.92 6.92
N ALA A 326 -6.70 -7.56 7.29
CA ALA A 326 -5.52 -6.83 7.76
C ALA A 326 -4.80 -6.18 6.56
N TRP A 327 -4.21 -5.00 6.76
CA TRP A 327 -3.67 -4.21 5.67
C TRP A 327 -2.38 -3.48 6.03
N SER A 328 -1.60 -3.17 5.01
CA SER A 328 -0.40 -2.33 5.10
C SER A 328 -0.35 -1.42 3.89
N GLY A 329 0.10 -0.17 4.10
CA GLY A 329 0.51 0.68 3.01
C GLY A 329 0.97 2.07 3.42
N ALA A 330 0.30 2.71 4.37
CA ALA A 330 0.75 3.99 4.93
C ALA A 330 2.11 3.85 5.65
N PRO A 331 2.91 4.93 5.79
CA PRO A 331 4.25 4.83 6.38
C PRO A 331 4.20 4.25 7.80
N GLY A 332 5.06 3.26 8.06
CA GLY A 332 5.21 2.60 9.36
C GLY A 332 4.21 1.46 9.63
N THR A 333 3.25 1.23 8.74
CA THR A 333 2.25 0.17 8.92
C THR A 333 2.80 -1.22 8.58
N VAL A 334 2.46 -2.18 9.43
CA VAL A 334 2.70 -3.61 9.26
C VAL A 334 1.38 -4.31 9.55
N ALA A 335 0.87 -5.11 8.62
CA ALA A 335 -0.32 -5.93 8.84
C ALA A 335 0.07 -7.19 9.61
N THR A 336 -0.73 -7.63 10.57
CA THR A 336 -0.45 -8.81 11.37
C THR A 336 -1.66 -9.74 11.38
N VAL A 337 -1.43 -11.02 11.11
CA VAL A 337 -2.45 -12.08 11.18
C VAL A 337 -1.86 -13.33 11.82
N GLU A 338 -2.70 -14.14 12.47
CA GLU A 338 -2.30 -15.45 13.00
C GLU A 338 -2.95 -16.57 12.20
N ARG A 339 -2.15 -17.54 11.72
CA ARG A 339 -2.64 -18.72 11.01
C ARG A 339 -1.82 -19.93 11.40
N ASN A 340 -2.49 -21.04 11.74
CA ASN A 340 -1.84 -22.31 12.09
C ASN A 340 -0.76 -22.18 13.18
N GLY A 341 -0.95 -21.27 14.13
CA GLY A 341 0.00 -20.96 15.21
C GLY A 341 1.22 -20.14 14.79
N LEU A 342 1.23 -19.58 13.58
CA LEU A 342 2.24 -18.64 13.07
C LEU A 342 1.70 -17.22 13.14
N LEU A 343 2.49 -16.30 13.69
CA LEU A 343 2.25 -14.87 13.52
C LEU A 343 2.91 -14.40 12.22
N ILE A 344 2.09 -13.87 11.31
CA ILE A 344 2.51 -13.48 9.97
C ILE A 344 2.39 -11.97 9.84
N GLY A 345 3.51 -11.32 9.52
CA GLY A 345 3.60 -9.89 9.24
C GLY A 345 3.61 -9.63 7.74
N MET A 346 2.91 -8.60 7.29
CA MET A 346 2.97 -8.12 5.91
C MET A 346 3.31 -6.64 5.85
N VAL A 347 4.30 -6.28 5.03
CA VAL A 347 4.70 -4.89 4.78
C VAL A 347 4.55 -4.60 3.29
N ALA A 348 3.65 -3.67 2.95
CA ALA A 348 3.41 -3.26 1.57
C ALA A 348 4.11 -1.94 1.27
N PHE A 349 4.78 -1.85 0.11
CA PHE A 349 5.55 -0.68 -0.30
C PHE A 349 5.09 -0.09 -1.64
N HIS A 350 5.29 1.22 -1.80
CA HIS A 350 5.06 1.94 -3.05
C HIS A 350 6.17 2.99 -3.27
N THR A 351 6.26 3.57 -4.46
CA THR A 351 7.26 4.57 -4.88
C THR A 351 7.00 5.98 -4.37
N SER A 352 5.93 6.20 -3.61
CA SER A 352 5.61 7.48 -2.97
C SER A 352 5.99 7.50 -1.49
N PRO A 353 6.49 8.63 -0.95
CA PRO A 353 6.69 8.82 0.49
C PRO A 353 5.38 8.94 1.28
N SER A 354 4.22 8.99 0.60
CA SER A 354 2.90 8.89 1.24
C SER A 354 2.52 7.47 1.65
N CYS A 355 3.38 6.50 1.34
CA CYS A 355 3.31 5.09 1.71
C CYS A 355 4.65 4.65 2.32
N ASN A 356 4.74 3.40 2.79
CA ASN A 356 6.03 2.76 2.99
C ASN A 356 6.84 2.84 1.67
N HIS A 357 7.95 3.57 1.69
CA HIS A 357 8.58 4.07 0.47
C HIS A 357 9.67 3.11 -0.04
N LEU A 358 9.44 2.42 -1.16
CA LEU A 358 10.37 1.43 -1.69
C LEU A 358 11.71 2.03 -2.17
N ASN A 359 11.70 3.29 -2.62
CA ASN A 359 12.94 3.95 -3.07
C ASN A 359 13.83 4.40 -1.90
N ASN A 360 13.33 4.38 -0.66
CA ASN A 360 14.14 4.60 0.53
C ASN A 360 14.51 3.25 1.17
N LEU A 361 15.58 2.63 0.66
CA LEU A 361 16.04 1.32 1.11
C LEU A 361 16.41 1.29 2.61
N THR A 362 16.90 2.41 3.17
CA THR A 362 17.23 2.50 4.59
C THR A 362 15.99 2.31 5.45
N THR A 363 14.93 3.07 5.19
CA THR A 363 13.68 2.92 5.94
C THR A 363 12.95 1.62 5.61
N ALA A 364 13.00 1.17 4.35
CA ALA A 364 12.35 -0.06 3.93
C ALA A 364 12.95 -1.30 4.60
N THR A 365 14.28 -1.45 4.55
CA THR A 365 14.95 -2.56 5.23
C THR A 365 14.86 -2.43 6.75
N GLY A 366 14.86 -1.20 7.29
CA GLY A 366 14.63 -0.96 8.72
C GLY A 366 13.28 -1.50 9.18
N LEU A 367 12.21 -1.19 8.44
CA LEU A 367 10.86 -1.63 8.77
C LEU A 367 10.70 -3.15 8.64
N VAL A 368 11.31 -3.75 7.62
CA VAL A 368 11.30 -5.22 7.45
C VAL A 368 12.06 -5.91 8.58
N ARG A 369 13.18 -5.37 9.08
CA ARG A 369 13.87 -5.92 10.26
C ARG A 369 13.02 -5.87 11.53
N VAL A 370 12.27 -4.78 11.73
CA VAL A 370 11.31 -4.68 12.83
C VAL A 370 10.25 -5.77 12.68
N ALA A 371 9.63 -5.88 11.50
CA ALA A 371 8.64 -6.92 11.24
C ALA A 371 9.19 -8.34 11.45
N ALA A 372 10.43 -8.61 11.03
CA ALA A 372 11.08 -9.91 11.15
C ALA A 372 11.41 -10.31 12.60
N ALA A 373 11.65 -9.35 13.50
CA ALA A 373 11.80 -9.67 14.92
C ALA A 373 10.46 -9.91 15.62
N GLU A 374 9.39 -9.38 15.04
CA GLU A 374 8.04 -9.42 15.62
C GLU A 374 7.19 -10.59 15.09
N HIS A 375 7.54 -11.18 13.93
CA HIS A 375 6.71 -12.16 13.24
C HIS A 375 7.51 -13.42 12.89
N ASP A 376 6.83 -14.57 12.85
CA ASP A 376 7.43 -15.85 12.45
C ASP A 376 7.68 -15.83 10.94
N ILE A 377 6.70 -15.32 10.19
CA ILE A 377 6.75 -15.15 8.75
C ILE A 377 6.60 -13.67 8.40
N VAL A 378 7.37 -13.20 7.42
CA VAL A 378 7.27 -11.84 6.89
C VAL A 378 7.06 -11.89 5.39
N ILE A 379 5.94 -11.35 4.94
CA ILE A 379 5.60 -11.15 3.54
C ILE A 379 5.88 -9.69 3.20
N VAL A 380 6.57 -9.43 2.09
CA VAL A 380 6.71 -8.09 1.55
C VAL A 380 5.94 -7.99 0.24
N SER A 381 5.12 -6.96 0.11
CA SER A 381 4.49 -6.58 -1.14
C SER A 381 5.07 -5.27 -1.65
N PHE A 382 5.16 -5.07 -2.97
CA PHE A 382 5.48 -3.76 -3.53
C PHE A 382 4.68 -3.45 -4.80
N HIS A 383 4.38 -2.17 -5.00
CA HIS A 383 3.87 -1.62 -6.26
C HIS A 383 4.89 -0.68 -6.89
N GLY A 384 5.48 -1.10 -8.01
CA GLY A 384 6.57 -0.41 -8.70
C GLY A 384 6.81 -0.95 -10.11
N GLY A 385 7.90 -0.54 -10.75
CA GLY A 385 8.21 -0.89 -12.13
C GLY A 385 7.39 -0.12 -13.18
N ALA A 386 7.87 -0.09 -14.41
CA ALA A 386 7.15 0.52 -15.52
C ALA A 386 5.92 -0.32 -15.92
N GLU A 387 4.92 0.31 -16.51
CA GLU A 387 3.63 -0.33 -16.77
C GLU A 387 3.41 -0.67 -18.25
N GLY A 388 2.61 -1.73 -18.47
CA GLY A 388 2.08 -2.12 -19.77
C GLY A 388 2.91 -3.15 -20.53
N SER A 389 2.47 -3.46 -21.75
CA SER A 389 2.99 -4.57 -22.56
C SER A 389 4.47 -4.45 -22.96
N LYS A 390 5.07 -3.27 -22.85
CA LYS A 390 6.52 -3.05 -23.08
C LYS A 390 7.36 -3.29 -21.83
N ALA A 391 6.73 -3.49 -20.68
CA ALA A 391 7.37 -3.60 -19.38
C ALA A 391 7.28 -5.03 -18.82
N LEU A 392 7.40 -6.04 -19.69
CA LEU A 392 7.35 -7.47 -19.33
C LEU A 392 8.61 -7.94 -18.59
N HIS A 393 9.76 -7.33 -18.86
CA HIS A 393 11.04 -7.71 -18.29
C HIS A 393 11.35 -6.89 -17.03
N VAL A 394 12.00 -7.52 -16.05
CA VAL A 394 12.58 -6.84 -14.89
C VAL A 394 13.98 -6.35 -15.27
N PRO A 395 14.21 -5.06 -15.52
CA PRO A 395 15.52 -4.59 -15.94
C PRO A 395 16.55 -4.69 -14.82
N LYS A 396 17.82 -4.55 -15.19
CA LYS A 396 18.90 -4.29 -14.22
C LYS A 396 18.94 -2.77 -14.00
N GLY A 397 18.63 -2.33 -12.78
CA GLY A 397 18.61 -0.93 -12.43
C GLY A 397 17.19 -0.35 -12.32
N ARG A 398 17.15 0.99 -12.29
CA ARG A 398 15.97 1.77 -11.97
C ARG A 398 15.04 1.95 -13.17
N GLU A 399 13.75 1.73 -12.95
CA GLU A 399 12.70 1.97 -13.95
C GLU A 399 12.12 3.38 -13.82
N LYS A 400 11.60 3.92 -14.92
CA LYS A 400 10.79 5.14 -14.93
C LYS A 400 9.52 4.93 -15.74
N PHE A 401 8.43 5.59 -15.33
CA PHE A 401 7.18 5.58 -16.08
C PHE A 401 6.49 6.93 -15.91
N HIS A 402 6.11 7.56 -17.02
CA HIS A 402 5.56 8.93 -17.04
C HIS A 402 6.35 9.97 -16.19
N GLY A 403 7.67 9.83 -16.13
CA GLY A 403 8.55 10.73 -15.37
C GLY A 403 8.73 10.35 -13.89
N GLU A 404 7.92 9.43 -13.37
CA GLU A 404 8.05 8.88 -12.03
C GLU A 404 9.21 7.90 -11.94
N ASP A 405 9.92 7.93 -10.81
CA ASP A 405 10.90 6.92 -10.43
C ASP A 405 10.20 5.66 -9.92
N ARG A 406 10.15 4.63 -10.76
CA ARG A 406 9.46 3.36 -10.51
C ARG A 406 10.33 2.33 -9.77
N GLY A 407 11.51 2.74 -9.34
CA GLY A 407 12.42 1.98 -8.49
C GLY A 407 13.34 0.98 -9.19
N ASP A 408 14.36 0.55 -8.47
CA ASP A 408 15.20 -0.60 -8.82
C ASP A 408 14.67 -1.82 -8.08
N LEU A 409 13.78 -2.56 -8.73
CA LEU A 409 13.04 -3.64 -8.09
C LEU A 409 13.96 -4.79 -7.67
N ARG A 410 15.02 -5.08 -8.43
CA ARG A 410 15.98 -6.13 -8.07
C ARG A 410 16.75 -5.77 -6.80
N ALA A 411 17.22 -4.53 -6.72
CA ALA A 411 17.91 -4.05 -5.52
C ALA A 411 16.98 -4.04 -4.31
N PHE A 412 15.77 -3.51 -4.46
CA PHE A 412 14.76 -3.46 -3.40
C PHE A 412 14.39 -4.86 -2.90
N SER A 413 13.95 -5.77 -3.79
CA SER A 413 13.45 -7.08 -3.41
C SER A 413 14.52 -7.94 -2.71
N ARG A 414 15.78 -7.85 -3.15
CA ARG A 414 16.89 -8.57 -2.49
C ARG A 414 17.25 -7.94 -1.14
N ALA A 415 17.23 -6.60 -1.05
CA ALA A 415 17.51 -5.90 0.21
C ALA A 415 16.48 -6.21 1.30
N VAL A 416 15.19 -6.35 0.95
CA VAL A 416 14.16 -6.75 1.94
C VAL A 416 14.25 -8.22 2.33
N VAL A 417 14.66 -9.11 1.42
CA VAL A 417 15.01 -10.50 1.80
C VAL A 417 16.20 -10.51 2.77
N ASP A 418 17.24 -9.73 2.49
CA ASP A 418 18.38 -9.57 3.40
C ASP A 418 17.98 -8.99 4.78
N ALA A 419 16.88 -8.25 4.83
CA ALA A 419 16.32 -7.69 6.05
C ALA A 419 15.38 -8.64 6.82
N GLY A 420 15.04 -9.80 6.26
CA GLY A 420 14.20 -10.82 6.92
C GLY A 420 12.87 -11.13 6.24
N ALA A 421 12.62 -10.65 5.02
CA ALA A 421 11.45 -11.09 4.26
C ALA A 421 11.57 -12.56 3.82
N HIS A 422 10.49 -13.32 3.97
CA HIS A 422 10.39 -14.74 3.61
C HIS A 422 9.76 -14.94 2.22
N LEU A 423 8.92 -14.01 1.79
CA LEU A 423 8.26 -13.99 0.48
C LEU A 423 8.14 -12.54 0.00
N VAL A 424 8.46 -12.27 -1.27
CA VAL A 424 8.28 -10.94 -1.89
C VAL A 424 7.36 -11.03 -3.10
N ILE A 425 6.33 -10.18 -3.13
CA ILE A 425 5.28 -10.18 -4.16
C ILE A 425 5.19 -8.78 -4.78
N GLY A 426 5.37 -8.69 -6.09
CA GLY A 426 5.36 -7.46 -6.86
C GLY A 426 4.04 -7.22 -7.59
N HIS A 427 3.78 -5.93 -7.84
CA HIS A 427 2.57 -5.36 -8.45
C HIS A 427 2.93 -4.10 -9.22
N GLY A 428 2.00 -3.62 -10.05
CA GLY A 428 2.11 -2.33 -10.74
C GLY A 428 2.45 -2.36 -12.22
N PRO A 429 3.26 -3.30 -12.77
CA PRO A 429 3.47 -3.33 -14.21
C PRO A 429 2.20 -3.63 -15.03
N HIS A 430 1.11 -4.08 -14.40
CA HIS A 430 -0.13 -4.51 -15.04
C HIS A 430 0.06 -5.62 -16.09
N VAL A 431 1.16 -6.36 -15.95
CA VAL A 431 1.53 -7.56 -16.71
C VAL A 431 2.26 -8.50 -15.77
N VAL A 432 2.21 -9.80 -16.02
CA VAL A 432 3.04 -10.76 -15.28
C VAL A 432 4.51 -10.56 -15.56
N ARG A 433 5.37 -10.79 -14.57
CA ARG A 433 6.83 -10.76 -14.69
C ARG A 433 7.46 -12.03 -14.14
N GLY A 434 8.75 -12.23 -14.41
CA GLY A 434 9.51 -13.39 -13.94
C GLY A 434 9.63 -13.49 -12.41
N MET A 435 10.05 -14.67 -11.95
CA MET A 435 10.27 -14.99 -10.54
C MET A 435 11.72 -15.41 -10.30
N GLU A 436 12.29 -15.06 -9.16
CA GLU A 436 13.60 -15.56 -8.75
C GLU A 436 13.59 -16.11 -7.33
N PHE A 437 14.52 -17.01 -7.05
CA PHE A 437 14.91 -17.37 -5.69
C PHE A 437 16.18 -16.62 -5.32
N TYR A 438 16.11 -15.90 -4.20
CA TYR A 438 17.25 -15.23 -3.59
C TYR A 438 17.38 -15.69 -2.15
N LYS A 439 18.52 -16.31 -1.80
CA LYS A 439 18.75 -16.92 -0.48
C LYS A 439 17.64 -17.89 -0.04
N GLY A 440 17.10 -18.66 -0.99
CA GLY A 440 16.01 -19.62 -0.73
C GLY A 440 14.63 -19.00 -0.58
N ARG A 441 14.50 -17.67 -0.63
CA ARG A 441 13.21 -16.96 -0.58
C ARG A 441 12.72 -16.65 -1.98
N LEU A 442 11.42 -16.85 -2.22
CA LEU A 442 10.79 -16.56 -3.50
C LEU A 442 10.51 -15.06 -3.65
N ILE A 443 10.86 -14.51 -4.81
CA ILE A 443 10.53 -13.16 -5.24
C ILE A 443 9.75 -13.28 -6.56
N ALA A 444 8.48 -12.88 -6.55
CA ALA A 444 7.66 -12.76 -7.75
C ALA A 444 7.54 -11.28 -8.12
N TYR A 445 8.09 -10.86 -9.27
CA TYR A 445 8.21 -9.42 -9.58
C TYR A 445 6.93 -8.76 -10.11
N SER A 446 5.94 -9.55 -10.55
CA SER A 446 4.59 -9.08 -10.83
C SER A 446 3.64 -10.26 -11.02
N LEU A 447 2.48 -10.23 -10.37
CA LEU A 447 1.40 -11.21 -10.57
C LEU A 447 0.42 -10.82 -11.69
N GLY A 448 0.59 -9.65 -12.32
CA GLY A 448 -0.29 -9.11 -13.36
C GLY A 448 -1.60 -8.56 -12.82
N ASN A 449 -2.56 -8.28 -13.70
CA ASN A 449 -3.88 -7.84 -13.27
C ASN A 449 -4.74 -9.05 -12.91
N PHE A 450 -5.36 -9.05 -11.74
CA PHE A 450 -6.23 -10.15 -11.32
C PHE A 450 -7.71 -9.88 -11.66
N ALA A 451 -8.24 -8.76 -11.16
CA ALA A 451 -9.64 -8.37 -11.36
C ALA A 451 -9.73 -6.85 -11.43
N THR A 452 -9.78 -6.29 -12.64
CA THR A 452 -9.59 -4.86 -12.89
C THR A 452 -10.67 -4.31 -13.82
N TYR A 453 -11.89 -4.20 -13.30
CA TYR A 453 -13.07 -3.95 -14.13
C TYR A 453 -13.10 -2.55 -14.77
N GLY A 454 -13.33 -2.50 -16.07
CA GLY A 454 -13.79 -1.33 -16.80
C GLY A 454 -12.72 -0.37 -17.32
N ARG A 455 -11.60 -0.15 -16.59
CA ARG A 455 -10.62 0.92 -16.92
C ARG A 455 -9.26 0.42 -17.41
N PHE A 456 -8.97 -0.87 -17.25
CA PHE A 456 -7.67 -1.42 -17.59
C PHE A 456 -7.63 -1.89 -19.06
N ASN A 457 -6.46 -1.75 -19.70
CA ASN A 457 -6.23 -2.38 -20.99
C ASN A 457 -5.86 -3.84 -20.77
N LEU A 458 -6.71 -4.76 -21.24
CA LEU A 458 -6.56 -6.20 -21.04
C LEU A 458 -6.12 -6.94 -22.31
N ARG A 459 -5.71 -6.23 -23.36
CA ARG A 459 -5.26 -6.86 -24.60
C ARG A 459 -3.88 -7.50 -24.42
N GLY A 460 -3.76 -8.74 -24.91
CA GLY A 460 -2.49 -9.47 -24.88
C GLY A 460 -2.03 -9.79 -23.44
N PRO A 461 -0.76 -9.54 -23.09
CA PRO A 461 -0.21 -9.99 -21.80
C PRO A 461 -0.84 -9.30 -20.58
N GLN A 462 -1.52 -8.17 -20.76
CA GLN A 462 -2.16 -7.41 -19.69
C GLN A 462 -3.49 -8.04 -19.21
N GLY A 463 -4.06 -8.94 -20.01
CA GLY A 463 -5.24 -9.74 -19.63
C GLY A 463 -4.88 -11.07 -18.97
N LEU A 464 -3.59 -11.40 -18.84
CA LEU A 464 -3.12 -12.59 -18.13
C LEU A 464 -2.86 -12.25 -16.66
N GLY A 465 -3.25 -13.15 -15.77
CA GLY A 465 -3.00 -13.07 -14.34
C GLY A 465 -2.77 -14.45 -13.75
N MET A 466 -2.52 -14.50 -12.44
CA MET A 466 -2.41 -15.76 -11.73
C MET A 466 -2.80 -15.60 -10.27
N VAL A 467 -3.23 -16.71 -9.66
CA VAL A 467 -3.09 -16.90 -8.22
C VAL A 467 -1.77 -17.63 -8.00
N LEU A 468 -0.85 -17.00 -7.27
CA LEU A 468 0.38 -17.62 -6.83
C LEU A 468 0.12 -18.31 -5.49
N GLU A 469 0.16 -19.64 -5.48
CA GLU A 469 0.13 -20.45 -4.27
C GLU A 469 1.56 -20.69 -3.78
N VAL A 470 1.82 -20.44 -2.50
CA VAL A 470 3.12 -20.68 -1.84
C VAL A 470 2.87 -21.33 -0.49
N GLU A 471 3.59 -22.41 -0.21
CA GLU A 471 3.64 -23.01 1.12
C GLU A 471 4.97 -22.66 1.79
N LEU A 472 4.89 -22.15 3.02
CA LEU A 472 6.02 -21.88 3.89
C LEU A 472 5.91 -22.72 5.16
N ASN A 473 7.02 -23.27 5.63
CA ASN A 473 7.09 -23.91 6.96
C ASN A 473 7.23 -22.86 8.08
N ARG A 474 7.29 -23.32 9.33
CA ARG A 474 7.47 -22.49 10.54
C ARG A 474 8.68 -21.56 10.55
N ASP A 475 9.72 -21.87 9.78
CA ASP A 475 10.97 -21.10 9.70
C ASP A 475 10.99 -20.20 8.43
N GLY A 476 9.86 -20.15 7.72
CA GLY A 476 9.64 -19.38 6.51
C GLY A 476 10.36 -19.92 5.28
N ASP A 477 10.80 -21.18 5.32
CA ASP A 477 11.36 -21.85 4.16
C ASP A 477 10.27 -22.24 3.17
N PHE A 478 10.56 -22.00 1.90
CA PHE A 478 9.70 -22.41 0.79
C PHE A 478 9.67 -23.94 0.68
N THR A 479 8.48 -24.54 0.85
CA THR A 479 8.29 -25.99 0.74
C THR A 479 7.60 -26.40 -0.56
N ALA A 480 6.67 -25.57 -1.06
CA ALA A 480 5.97 -25.80 -2.30
C ALA A 480 5.47 -24.48 -2.91
N GLY A 481 5.23 -24.48 -4.23
CA GLY A 481 4.53 -23.38 -4.86
C GLY A 481 3.94 -23.78 -6.21
N ARG A 482 2.89 -23.05 -6.61
CA ARG A 482 2.15 -23.33 -7.83
C ARG A 482 1.53 -22.06 -8.42
N ILE A 483 1.57 -21.95 -9.73
CA ILE A 483 0.81 -20.96 -10.49
C ILE A 483 -0.55 -21.57 -10.82
N LEU A 484 -1.63 -21.00 -10.27
CA LEU A 484 -2.99 -21.28 -10.69
C LEU A 484 -3.38 -20.24 -11.74
N PRO A 485 -3.50 -20.63 -13.02
CA PRO A 485 -3.60 -19.68 -14.10
C PRO A 485 -4.97 -18.99 -14.15
N THR A 486 -4.97 -17.67 -14.29
CA THR A 486 -6.18 -16.87 -14.49
C THR A 486 -6.02 -15.94 -15.69
N LYS A 487 -7.15 -15.42 -16.16
CA LYS A 487 -7.18 -14.34 -17.14
C LYS A 487 -8.40 -13.48 -16.89
N GLN A 488 -8.39 -12.31 -17.49
CA GLN A 488 -9.55 -11.44 -17.51
C GLN A 488 -10.22 -11.46 -18.88
N VAL A 489 -11.54 -11.59 -18.87
CA VAL A 489 -12.40 -11.53 -20.06
C VAL A 489 -13.31 -10.31 -20.02
N ASP A 490 -13.89 -9.98 -21.17
CA ASP A 490 -14.78 -8.84 -21.35
C ASP A 490 -14.18 -7.53 -20.80
N ARG A 491 -14.85 -6.92 -19.82
CA ARG A 491 -14.42 -5.68 -19.18
C ARG A 491 -13.55 -5.91 -17.94
N GLY A 492 -12.99 -7.09 -17.71
CA GLY A 492 -12.15 -7.35 -16.53
C GLY A 492 -12.69 -8.39 -15.56
N ILE A 493 -13.58 -9.27 -16.03
CA ILE A 493 -14.11 -10.39 -15.24
C ILE A 493 -13.00 -11.44 -15.13
N ALA A 494 -12.61 -11.77 -13.90
CA ALA A 494 -11.59 -12.76 -13.63
C ALA A 494 -12.15 -14.18 -13.80
N VAL A 495 -11.45 -14.99 -14.59
CA VAL A 495 -11.80 -16.41 -14.82
C VAL A 495 -10.55 -17.30 -14.75
N PRO A 496 -10.69 -18.57 -14.38
CA PRO A 496 -9.61 -19.55 -14.54
C PRO A 496 -9.18 -19.65 -16.01
N ASP A 497 -7.88 -19.84 -16.25
CA ASP A 497 -7.34 -20.07 -17.59
C ASP A 497 -6.85 -21.52 -17.75
N PRO A 498 -7.71 -22.47 -18.15
CA PRO A 498 -7.34 -23.88 -18.27
C PRO A 498 -6.26 -24.15 -19.34
N LYS A 499 -5.99 -23.19 -20.23
CA LYS A 499 -4.91 -23.26 -21.21
C LYS A 499 -3.55 -22.91 -20.61
N GLY A 500 -3.49 -22.36 -19.40
CA GLY A 500 -2.25 -22.06 -18.70
C GLY A 500 -1.35 -21.05 -19.42
N ALA A 501 -1.91 -20.08 -20.17
CA ALA A 501 -1.11 -19.17 -20.99
C ALA A 501 -0.10 -18.37 -20.16
N VAL A 502 -0.50 -17.98 -18.95
CA VAL A 502 0.35 -17.27 -17.98
C VAL A 502 1.55 -18.12 -17.53
N ILE A 503 1.41 -19.44 -17.40
CA ILE A 503 2.48 -20.33 -16.92
C ILE A 503 3.66 -20.26 -17.88
N LYS A 504 3.39 -20.37 -19.19
CA LYS A 504 4.41 -20.23 -20.23
C LYS A 504 5.06 -18.84 -20.19
N ALA A 505 4.24 -17.78 -20.10
CA ALA A 505 4.75 -16.40 -20.07
C ALA A 505 5.71 -16.16 -18.90
N VAL A 506 5.30 -16.54 -17.67
CA VAL A 506 6.12 -16.38 -16.47
C VAL A 506 7.39 -17.23 -16.55
N ARG A 507 7.31 -18.47 -17.07
CA ARG A 507 8.48 -19.32 -17.27
C ARG A 507 9.50 -18.69 -18.22
N ASP A 508 9.07 -18.21 -19.37
CA ASP A 508 9.95 -17.62 -20.37
C ASP A 508 10.60 -16.33 -19.85
N LEU A 509 9.82 -15.48 -19.19
CA LEU A 509 10.32 -14.24 -18.56
C LEU A 509 11.29 -14.55 -17.42
N THR A 510 11.00 -15.58 -16.62
CA THR A 510 11.90 -16.04 -15.54
C THR A 510 13.25 -16.49 -16.10
N ALA A 511 13.24 -17.30 -17.15
CA ALA A 511 14.47 -17.77 -17.79
C ALA A 511 15.28 -16.61 -18.43
N ALA A 512 14.59 -15.64 -19.04
CA ALA A 512 15.22 -14.49 -19.67
C ALA A 512 15.83 -13.50 -18.66
N ASP A 513 15.09 -13.17 -17.61
CA ASP A 513 15.46 -12.13 -16.65
C ASP A 513 16.38 -12.64 -15.54
N PHE A 514 16.28 -13.93 -15.22
CA PHE A 514 16.97 -14.57 -14.10
C PHE A 514 17.57 -15.91 -14.53
N PRO A 515 18.51 -15.94 -15.50
CA PRO A 515 19.08 -17.19 -15.99
C PRO A 515 19.75 -18.02 -14.89
N GLU A 516 20.24 -17.36 -13.82
CA GLU A 516 20.91 -18.02 -12.70
C GLU A 516 20.04 -18.27 -11.48
N THR A 517 19.20 -17.29 -11.13
CA THR A 517 18.40 -17.29 -9.91
C THR A 517 16.93 -17.59 -10.16
N GLY A 518 16.51 -17.76 -11.42
CA GLY A 518 15.13 -17.94 -11.81
C GLY A 518 14.50 -19.20 -11.20
N ALA A 519 13.24 -19.09 -10.82
CA ALA A 519 12.45 -20.25 -10.41
C ALA A 519 12.29 -21.25 -11.57
N ARG A 520 12.34 -22.55 -11.28
CA ARG A 520 11.96 -23.57 -12.25
C ARG A 520 10.44 -23.70 -12.23
N ILE A 521 9.81 -23.51 -13.39
CA ILE A 521 8.36 -23.58 -13.55
C ILE A 521 8.02 -24.73 -14.51
N SER A 522 7.27 -25.71 -14.02
CA SER A 522 6.78 -26.84 -14.82
C SER A 522 5.56 -26.45 -15.66
N ASP A 523 5.20 -27.26 -16.67
CA ASP A 523 4.02 -27.00 -17.52
C ASP A 523 2.69 -27.02 -16.76
N ASP A 524 2.63 -27.71 -15.63
CA ASP A 524 1.47 -27.76 -14.73
C ASP A 524 1.40 -26.59 -13.72
N GLY A 525 2.33 -25.64 -13.84
CA GLY A 525 2.44 -24.47 -12.98
C GLY A 525 3.24 -24.68 -11.70
N THR A 526 3.78 -25.87 -11.44
CA THR A 526 4.60 -26.13 -10.24
C THR A 526 5.85 -25.25 -10.23
N VAL A 527 6.08 -24.54 -9.12
CA VAL A 527 7.22 -23.64 -8.90
C VAL A 527 8.23 -24.33 -7.97
N GLN A 528 9.49 -24.40 -8.39
CA GLN A 528 10.57 -25.07 -7.65
C GLN A 528 11.82 -24.20 -7.58
N VAL A 529 12.57 -24.34 -6.49
CA VAL A 529 13.94 -23.85 -6.40
C VAL A 529 14.77 -24.53 -7.49
N ARG A 530 15.60 -23.76 -8.19
CA ARG A 530 16.52 -24.31 -9.19
C ARG A 530 17.50 -25.28 -8.49
N GLY A 531 17.37 -26.58 -8.76
CA GLY A 531 18.31 -27.57 -8.24
C GLY A 531 19.72 -27.36 -8.80
N LYS A 532 20.75 -27.71 -8.04
CA LYS A 532 22.13 -27.82 -8.56
C LYS A 532 22.20 -29.01 -9.52
N GLY A 533 21.89 -28.80 -10.80
CA GLY A 533 22.01 -29.85 -11.82
C GLY A 533 21.87 -29.29 -13.24
N PRO A 534 22.62 -29.83 -14.23
CA PRO A 534 22.62 -29.29 -15.57
C PRO A 534 21.26 -29.49 -16.25
N VAL A 535 20.84 -28.47 -16.99
CA VAL A 535 19.67 -28.55 -17.88
C VAL A 535 20.02 -29.51 -19.02
N SER A 536 19.63 -30.77 -18.87
CA SER A 536 19.57 -31.68 -20.01
C SER A 536 18.42 -31.23 -20.90
N MET A 537 18.72 -30.44 -21.94
CA MET A 537 17.83 -30.33 -23.08
C MET A 537 17.74 -31.71 -23.74
N ARG A 538 16.54 -32.29 -23.79
CA ARG A 538 16.17 -33.32 -24.75
C ARG A 538 14.93 -32.86 -25.49
#